data_AF-A0A0V8HYS0-F1
#
_entry.id   AF-A0A0V8HYS0-F1
#
_cell.length_a   1.000
_cell.length_b   1.000
_cell.length_c   1.000
_cell.angle_alpha   90.00
_cell.angle_beta   90.00
_cell.angle_gamma   90.00
#
_symmetry.space_group_name_H-M   'P 1'
#
loop_
_entity.id
_entity.type
_entity.pdbx_description
1 polymer ?
#
loop_
_entity_poly.entity_id
_entity_poly.type
_entity_poly.pdbx_seq_one_letter_code
_entity_poly.pdbx_strand_id
1 'polypeptide(L)'
;MIIKWSNELHGPAGFTVTPEDYDGTPRLFQLLMDAAPKVRHWDRQAVAAFLTFGKSFGGPVTMPHKFSPAVSNAIKAMALPVQLDLQPIEYYPKALPIGERRLHVIVDEQVPESLLGPQNQRDGFIEVLRSDLNNGALRRINGLTLGSNAWVHSTGSALESWYPYIAVACLFAEDLDASTIVLPSEVETDSPLWLPLCNLLATARLGLEVAE
;
A
#
# COMPACT_ATOMS: atom_id res chain seq x y z
N MET A 1 5.77 10.51 14.70
CA MET A 1 4.46 10.37 14.03
C MET A 1 3.72 9.17 14.57
N ILE A 2 2.44 9.33 14.95
CA ILE A 2 1.60 8.23 15.39
C ILE A 2 0.60 7.88 14.29
N ILE A 3 0.58 6.61 13.87
CA ILE A 3 -0.32 6.07 12.85
C ILE A 3 -1.28 5.10 13.51
N LYS A 4 -2.57 5.29 13.25
CA LYS A 4 -3.65 4.43 13.75
C LYS A 4 -4.43 3.86 12.57
N TRP A 5 -4.92 2.64 12.74
CA TRP A 5 -5.89 2.06 11.82
C TRP A 5 -7.32 2.36 12.31
N SER A 6 -8.17 2.90 11.45
CA SER A 6 -9.61 3.07 11.70
C SER A 6 -10.41 1.94 11.04
N ASN A 7 -11.27 1.28 11.81
CA ASN A 7 -12.09 0.16 11.34
C ASN A 7 -13.52 0.57 10.95
N GLU A 8 -14.11 -0.26 10.10
CA GLU A 8 -15.33 -0.13 9.30
C GLU A 8 -16.66 -0.15 10.06
N LEU A 9 -16.69 -0.28 11.40
CA LEU A 9 -17.97 -0.42 12.11
C LEU A 9 -18.93 0.75 11.85
N HIS A 10 -18.44 1.91 11.40
CA HIS A 10 -19.23 3.12 11.13
C HIS A 10 -18.79 3.96 9.90
N GLY A 11 -18.00 3.43 8.95
CA GLY A 11 -17.54 4.24 7.81
C GLY A 11 -16.30 3.71 7.07
N PRO A 12 -15.58 4.58 6.34
CA PRO A 12 -14.42 4.18 5.56
C PRO A 12 -13.28 3.66 6.45
N ALA A 13 -12.60 2.61 5.99
CA ALA A 13 -11.44 2.05 6.65
C ALA A 13 -10.15 2.75 6.21
N GLY A 14 -9.08 2.59 6.99
CA GLY A 14 -7.74 2.97 6.56
C GLY A 14 -6.89 3.54 7.69
N PHE A 15 -6.03 4.50 7.35
CA PHE A 15 -5.07 5.09 8.28
C PHE A 15 -5.49 6.48 8.72
N THR A 16 -5.25 6.80 9.98
CA THR A 16 -5.23 8.18 10.50
C THR A 16 -3.87 8.45 11.13
N VAL A 17 -3.28 9.59 10.82
CA VAL A 17 -1.98 10.00 11.33
C VAL A 17 -2.08 11.24 12.21
N THR A 18 -1.22 11.29 13.22
CA THR A 18 -1.04 12.45 14.10
C THR A 18 0.46 12.77 14.13
N PRO A 19 0.88 13.88 13.51
CA PRO A 19 2.26 14.35 13.60
C PRO A 19 2.63 14.70 15.03
N GLU A 20 3.89 14.46 15.37
CA GLU A 20 4.56 14.89 16.60
C GLU A 20 5.58 15.99 16.26
N ASP A 21 6.28 16.50 17.27
CA ASP A 21 7.08 17.74 17.19
C ASP A 21 8.14 17.78 16.07
N TYR A 22 8.69 16.63 15.67
CA TYR A 22 9.75 16.54 14.65
C TYR A 22 9.26 16.05 13.27
N ASP A 23 7.97 15.73 13.15
CA ASP A 23 7.40 15.27 11.88
C ASP A 23 7.08 16.42 10.93
N GLY A 24 7.08 16.11 9.64
CA GLY A 24 6.47 16.97 8.64
C GLY A 24 4.94 16.92 8.70
N THR A 25 4.28 17.98 8.23
CA THR A 25 2.82 18.00 8.09
C THR A 25 2.39 17.22 6.85
N PRO A 26 1.63 16.12 6.98
CA PRO A 26 1.11 15.39 5.82
C PRO A 26 0.04 16.24 5.12
N ARG A 27 -0.13 16.03 3.82
CA ARG A 27 -1.13 16.76 3.03
C ARG A 27 -2.56 16.48 3.49
N LEU A 28 -2.84 15.22 3.78
CA LEU A 28 -4.05 14.78 4.45
C LEU A 28 -3.65 13.91 5.64
N PHE A 29 -4.38 14.02 6.73
CA PHE A 29 -4.11 13.22 7.94
C PHE A 29 -4.70 11.82 7.86
N GLN A 30 -5.32 11.44 6.73
CA GLN A 30 -6.03 10.18 6.60
C GLN A 30 -5.84 9.56 5.21
N LEU A 31 -5.70 8.24 5.18
CA LEU A 31 -5.90 7.43 3.98
C LEU A 31 -7.18 6.64 4.23
N LEU A 32 -8.18 6.87 3.39
CA LEU A 32 -9.51 6.30 3.53
C LEU A 32 -9.83 5.47 2.29
N MET A 33 -10.50 4.35 2.53
CA MET A 33 -10.96 3.39 1.54
C MET A 33 -12.37 2.92 1.92
N ASP A 34 -13.22 2.76 0.91
CA ASP A 34 -14.63 2.36 1.10
C ASP A 34 -14.80 0.85 1.36
N ALA A 35 -13.71 0.10 1.42
CA ALA A 35 -13.66 -1.27 1.88
C ALA A 35 -12.49 -1.46 2.86
N ALA A 36 -12.64 -2.38 3.82
CA ALA A 36 -11.57 -2.86 4.67
C ALA A 36 -11.06 -4.22 4.16
N PRO A 37 -9.74 -4.44 4.19
CA PRO A 37 -9.21 -5.78 3.99
C PRO A 37 -9.67 -6.72 5.11
N LYS A 38 -10.13 -7.92 4.73
CA LYS A 38 -10.60 -8.97 5.65
C LYS A 38 -9.43 -9.58 6.41
N VAL A 39 -8.37 -9.91 5.69
CA VAL A 39 -7.12 -10.42 6.26
C VAL A 39 -6.07 -9.31 6.25
N ARG A 40 -5.44 -9.08 7.40
CA ARG A 40 -4.48 -7.98 7.57
C ARG A 40 -3.18 -8.51 8.14
N HIS A 41 -2.18 -8.64 7.29
CA HIS A 41 -0.81 -8.85 7.73
C HIS A 41 -0.17 -7.52 8.18
N TRP A 42 0.39 -7.49 9.38
CA TRP A 42 0.90 -6.26 10.00
C TRP A 42 2.10 -5.67 9.24
N ASP A 43 2.94 -6.51 8.63
CA ASP A 43 4.04 -6.04 7.79
C ASP A 43 3.55 -5.30 6.54
N ARG A 44 2.53 -5.84 5.86
CA ARG A 44 1.93 -5.19 4.68
C ARG A 44 1.26 -3.87 5.07
N GLN A 45 0.67 -3.82 6.27
CA GLN A 45 0.10 -2.61 6.81
C GLN A 45 1.17 -1.54 7.13
N ALA A 46 2.31 -1.92 7.71
CA ALA A 46 3.42 -1.00 7.98
C ALA A 46 4.03 -0.45 6.68
N VAL A 47 4.21 -1.32 5.68
CA VAL A 47 4.65 -0.92 4.33
C VAL A 47 3.65 0.07 3.71
N ALA A 48 2.35 -0.23 3.72
CA ALA A 48 1.32 0.66 3.19
C ALA A 48 1.28 2.03 3.90
N ALA A 49 1.44 2.04 5.23
CA ALA A 49 1.51 3.27 6.01
C ALA A 49 2.73 4.13 5.62
N PHE A 50 3.90 3.50 5.47
CA PHE A 50 5.11 4.19 5.02
C PHE A 50 5.00 4.71 3.58
N LEU A 51 4.47 3.90 2.66
CA LEU A 51 4.28 4.35 1.26
C LEU A 51 3.35 5.56 1.17
N THR A 52 2.37 5.67 2.07
CA THR A 52 1.41 6.79 2.06
C THR A 52 1.94 8.03 2.76
N PHE A 53 2.55 7.88 3.95
CA PHE A 53 2.89 9.01 4.82
C PHE A 53 4.39 9.20 5.06
N GLY A 54 5.24 8.34 4.48
CA GLY A 54 6.67 8.25 4.78
C GLY A 54 7.44 9.54 4.56
N LYS A 55 7.01 10.36 3.60
CA LYS A 55 7.59 11.70 3.34
C LYS A 55 7.43 12.68 4.51
N SER A 56 6.46 12.44 5.38
CA SER A 56 6.18 13.29 6.54
C SER A 56 6.77 12.73 7.84
N PHE A 57 7.41 11.56 7.81
CA PHE A 57 8.00 10.98 9.01
C PHE A 57 9.25 11.74 9.45
N GLY A 58 9.36 12.02 10.75
CA GLY A 58 10.55 12.59 11.37
C GLY A 58 10.78 11.99 12.75
N GLY A 59 11.91 11.28 12.92
CA GLY A 59 12.30 10.73 14.22
C GLY A 59 11.47 9.50 14.63
N PRO A 60 10.83 9.50 15.82
CA PRO A 60 10.05 8.36 16.29
C PRO A 60 8.76 8.21 15.48
N VAL A 61 8.45 6.99 15.04
CA VAL A 61 7.22 6.69 14.29
C VAL A 61 6.55 5.47 14.91
N THR A 62 5.31 5.63 15.35
CA THR A 62 4.49 4.56 15.92
C THR A 62 3.52 4.03 14.87
N MET A 63 3.72 2.79 14.44
CA MET A 63 2.86 2.03 13.54
C MET A 63 1.64 1.46 14.27
N PRO A 64 0.55 1.11 13.55
CA PRO A 64 -0.69 0.63 14.17
C PRO A 64 -0.54 -0.69 14.93
N HIS A 65 0.34 -1.57 14.47
CA HIS A 65 0.58 -2.90 15.04
C HIS A 65 2.08 -3.21 15.03
N LYS A 66 2.46 -4.25 15.79
CA LYS A 66 3.85 -4.74 15.75
C LYS A 66 4.16 -5.33 14.39
N PHE A 67 5.33 -5.03 13.85
CA PHE A 67 5.74 -5.51 12.52
C PHE A 67 7.21 -5.97 12.57
N SER A 68 7.64 -6.69 11.55
CA SER A 68 8.92 -7.40 11.58
C SER A 68 10.13 -6.45 11.53
N PRO A 69 11.29 -6.86 12.08
CA PRO A 69 12.52 -6.08 12.00
C PRO A 69 13.00 -5.90 10.55
N ALA A 70 12.68 -6.85 9.67
CA ALA A 70 13.04 -6.78 8.26
C ALA A 70 12.37 -5.58 7.56
N VAL A 71 11.07 -5.41 7.77
CA VAL A 71 10.31 -4.25 7.26
C VAL A 71 10.84 -2.95 7.87
N SER A 72 11.13 -2.93 9.18
CA SER A 72 11.70 -1.75 9.85
C SER A 72 13.02 -1.30 9.21
N ASN A 73 13.93 -2.24 8.96
CA ASN A 73 15.21 -1.94 8.34
C ASN A 73 15.06 -1.47 6.89
N ALA A 74 14.14 -2.07 6.13
CA ALA A 74 13.88 -1.64 4.75
C ALA A 74 13.27 -0.24 4.68
N ILE A 75 12.32 0.08 5.57
CA ILE A 75 11.77 1.44 5.68
C ILE A 75 12.86 2.44 6.02
N LYS A 76 13.71 2.14 7.03
CA LYS A 76 14.83 3.03 7.43
C LYS A 76 15.81 3.26 6.29
N ALA A 77 16.13 2.22 5.52
CA ALA A 77 17.03 2.33 4.37
C ALA A 77 16.44 3.24 3.29
N MET A 78 15.14 3.11 3.01
CA MET A 78 14.44 3.92 2.01
C MET A 78 14.20 5.38 2.48
N ALA A 79 14.14 5.61 3.80
CA ALA A 79 13.90 6.94 4.39
C ALA A 79 15.17 7.80 4.53
N LEU A 80 16.36 7.28 4.21
CA LEU A 80 17.60 8.04 4.29
C LEU A 80 17.51 9.35 3.46
N PRO A 81 18.04 10.47 3.98
CA PRO A 81 18.89 10.60 5.15
C PRO A 81 18.14 10.71 6.50
N VAL A 82 16.80 10.71 6.49
CA VAL A 82 16.00 10.85 7.71
C VAL A 82 16.16 9.61 8.57
N GLN A 83 16.62 9.79 9.80
CA GLN A 83 16.75 8.70 10.76
C GLN A 83 15.40 8.47 11.42
N LEU A 84 14.83 7.29 11.19
CA LEU A 84 13.55 6.88 11.75
C LEU A 84 13.75 5.87 12.89
N ASP A 85 13.03 6.08 13.98
CA ASP A 85 12.84 5.07 15.04
C ASP A 85 11.43 4.52 14.98
N LEU A 86 11.27 3.40 14.25
CA LEU A 86 9.97 2.79 14.01
C LEU A 86 9.62 1.82 15.15
N GLN A 87 8.43 1.99 15.71
CA GLN A 87 7.88 1.16 16.78
C GLN A 87 6.40 0.82 16.47
N PRO A 88 5.82 -0.23 17.06
CA PRO A 88 6.48 -1.27 17.84
C PRO A 88 7.03 -2.40 16.94
N ILE A 89 8.14 -3.03 17.35
CA ILE A 89 8.75 -4.16 16.61
C ILE A 89 8.31 -5.51 17.20
N GLU A 90 7.99 -6.47 16.32
CA GLU A 90 7.75 -7.87 16.69
C GLU A 90 9.02 -8.69 16.47
N TYR A 91 9.58 -9.27 17.54
CA TYR A 91 10.79 -10.11 17.43
C TYR A 91 10.49 -11.59 17.25
N TYR A 92 9.21 -12.00 17.33
CA TYR A 92 8.81 -13.37 17.06
C TYR A 92 8.63 -13.60 15.54
N PRO A 93 9.24 -14.65 14.98
CA PRO A 93 9.08 -14.97 13.56
C PRO A 93 7.63 -15.37 13.26
N LYS A 94 7.07 -14.83 12.18
CA LYS A 94 5.72 -15.14 11.67
C LYS A 94 5.80 -15.54 10.21
N ALA A 95 4.92 -16.44 9.81
CA ALA A 95 4.79 -16.82 8.42
C ALA A 95 4.27 -15.63 7.62
N LEU A 96 4.98 -15.27 6.54
CA LEU A 96 4.53 -14.23 5.62
C LEU A 96 3.42 -14.78 4.72
N PRO A 97 2.41 -13.95 4.37
CA PRO A 97 1.30 -14.39 3.53
C PRO A 97 1.79 -14.97 2.21
N ILE A 98 1.16 -16.06 1.79
CA ILE A 98 1.41 -16.68 0.49
C ILE A 98 0.33 -16.19 -0.45
N GLY A 99 0.72 -15.75 -1.64
CA GLY A 99 -0.17 -15.54 -2.77
C GLY A 99 0.41 -16.22 -4.00
N GLU A 100 -0.42 -16.44 -5.01
CA GLU A 100 0.00 -17.03 -6.29
C GLU A 100 -0.26 -16.11 -7.48
N ARG A 101 -1.06 -15.06 -7.27
CA ARG A 101 -1.52 -14.17 -8.35
C ARG A 101 -0.68 -12.91 -8.50
N ARG A 102 -0.72 -12.37 -9.71
CA ARG A 102 -0.30 -11.01 -10.05
C ARG A 102 -1.49 -10.07 -9.85
N LEU A 103 -1.29 -8.97 -9.14
CA LEU A 103 -2.32 -7.99 -8.84
C LEU A 103 -2.05 -6.69 -9.61
N HIS A 104 -2.83 -6.47 -10.65
CA HIS A 104 -2.77 -5.28 -11.49
C HIS A 104 -3.42 -4.10 -10.78
N VAL A 105 -2.69 -3.00 -10.63
CA VAL A 105 -3.19 -1.75 -10.05
C VAL A 105 -3.72 -0.86 -11.16
N ILE A 106 -5.01 -0.54 -11.09
CA ILE A 106 -5.72 0.27 -12.08
C ILE A 106 -6.23 1.52 -11.37
N VAL A 107 -6.06 2.71 -11.97
CA VAL A 107 -6.39 3.99 -11.33
C VAL A 107 -7.26 4.80 -12.28
N ASP A 108 -8.49 5.11 -11.87
CA ASP A 108 -9.46 5.92 -12.62
C ASP A 108 -9.68 5.50 -14.10
N GLU A 109 -9.43 4.23 -14.42
CA GLU A 109 -9.50 3.68 -15.78
C GLU A 109 -10.39 2.43 -15.81
N GLN A 110 -10.95 2.14 -16.99
CA GLN A 110 -11.74 0.93 -17.17
C GLN A 110 -10.87 -0.32 -17.03
N VAL A 111 -11.31 -1.27 -16.22
CA VAL A 111 -10.65 -2.56 -16.07
C VAL A 111 -10.57 -3.29 -17.43
N PRO A 112 -9.37 -3.63 -17.92
CA PRO A 112 -9.20 -4.37 -19.17
C PRO A 112 -10.00 -5.67 -19.21
N GLU A 113 -10.65 -5.97 -20.34
CA GLU A 113 -11.42 -7.21 -20.50
C GLU A 113 -10.59 -8.48 -20.26
N SER A 114 -9.28 -8.42 -20.54
CA SER A 114 -8.33 -9.51 -20.28
C SER A 114 -8.24 -9.89 -18.80
N LEU A 115 -8.52 -8.94 -17.89
CA LEU A 115 -8.56 -9.14 -16.44
C LEU A 115 -9.98 -9.47 -15.94
N LEU A 116 -11.00 -9.45 -16.79
CA LEU A 116 -12.38 -9.78 -16.41
C LEU A 116 -12.79 -11.21 -16.77
N GLY A 117 -12.04 -11.85 -17.67
CA GLY A 117 -12.34 -13.19 -18.15
C GLY A 117 -12.16 -14.27 -17.07
N PRO A 118 -13.05 -15.27 -16.99
CA PRO A 118 -12.95 -16.38 -16.02
C PRO A 118 -11.74 -17.30 -16.26
N GLN A 119 -11.13 -17.20 -17.45
CA GLN A 119 -9.91 -17.93 -17.83
C GLN A 119 -8.67 -17.37 -17.12
N ASN A 120 -8.73 -16.13 -16.62
CA ASN A 120 -7.60 -15.47 -15.98
C ASN A 120 -7.53 -15.81 -14.49
N GLN A 121 -6.87 -16.93 -14.19
CA GLN A 121 -6.69 -17.42 -12.82
C GLN A 121 -5.41 -16.91 -12.16
N ARG A 122 -4.46 -16.40 -12.96
CA ARG A 122 -3.14 -15.96 -12.50
C ARG A 122 -3.05 -14.46 -12.27
N ASP A 123 -3.86 -13.68 -12.97
CA ASP A 123 -3.96 -12.25 -12.74
C ASP A 123 -5.27 -11.90 -12.03
N GLY A 124 -5.16 -10.96 -11.11
CA GLY A 124 -6.28 -10.24 -10.53
C GLY A 124 -6.05 -8.74 -10.65
N PHE A 125 -7.04 -7.95 -10.25
CA PHE A 125 -6.93 -6.49 -10.32
C PHE A 125 -7.42 -5.83 -9.04
N ILE A 126 -6.87 -4.65 -8.76
CA ILE A 126 -7.42 -3.68 -7.84
C ILE A 126 -7.59 -2.36 -8.56
N GLU A 127 -8.84 -1.92 -8.68
CA GLU A 127 -9.20 -0.65 -9.29
C GLU A 127 -9.46 0.37 -8.17
N VAL A 128 -8.60 1.38 -8.11
CA VAL A 128 -8.70 2.46 -7.14
C VAL A 128 -9.32 3.67 -7.82
N LEU A 129 -10.57 3.96 -7.46
CA LEU A 129 -11.31 5.08 -7.98
C LEU A 129 -11.21 6.27 -7.02
N ARG A 130 -11.20 7.48 -7.56
CA ARG A 130 -11.24 8.68 -6.71
C ARG A 130 -12.53 8.79 -5.91
N SER A 131 -12.36 8.97 -4.60
CA SER A 131 -13.46 9.09 -3.64
C SER A 131 -14.31 10.37 -3.76
N ASP A 132 -13.86 11.39 -4.51
CA ASP A 132 -14.66 12.60 -4.76
C ASP A 132 -15.69 12.39 -5.89
N LEU A 133 -15.50 11.36 -6.72
CA LEU A 133 -16.37 11.02 -7.85
C LEU A 133 -17.13 9.70 -7.63
N ASN A 134 -16.55 8.78 -6.87
CA ASN A 134 -17.07 7.44 -6.66
C ASN A 134 -17.13 7.13 -5.16
N ASN A 135 -18.12 6.33 -4.74
CA ASN A 135 -18.24 5.85 -3.37
C ASN A 135 -18.68 4.38 -3.39
N GLY A 136 -18.06 3.60 -2.52
CA GLY A 136 -18.34 2.19 -2.29
C GLY A 136 -17.25 1.28 -2.84
N ALA A 137 -17.49 -0.01 -2.70
CA ALA A 137 -16.60 -1.04 -3.20
C ALA A 137 -17.38 -2.17 -3.86
N LEU A 138 -16.80 -2.75 -4.90
CA LEU A 138 -17.33 -3.88 -5.65
C LEU A 138 -16.29 -4.99 -5.71
N ARG A 139 -16.53 -6.09 -4.98
CA ARG A 139 -15.72 -7.30 -5.07
C ARG A 139 -16.19 -8.15 -6.26
N ARG A 140 -15.27 -8.48 -7.17
CA ARG A 140 -15.43 -9.49 -8.22
C ARG A 140 -14.65 -10.75 -7.86
N ILE A 141 -14.78 -11.82 -8.65
CA ILE A 141 -14.10 -13.10 -8.39
C ILE A 141 -12.58 -12.93 -8.38
N ASN A 142 -12.05 -12.13 -9.31
CA ASN A 142 -10.62 -11.93 -9.53
C ASN A 142 -10.17 -10.48 -9.28
N GLY A 143 -11.01 -9.62 -8.70
CA GLY A 143 -10.58 -8.27 -8.39
C GLY A 143 -11.47 -7.51 -7.44
N LEU A 144 -11.07 -6.28 -7.16
CA LEU A 144 -11.74 -5.36 -6.26
C LEU A 144 -11.70 -3.96 -6.84
N THR A 145 -12.87 -3.33 -6.99
CA THR A 145 -12.98 -1.91 -7.27
C THR A 145 -13.36 -1.19 -5.98
N LEU A 146 -12.69 -0.09 -5.63
CA LEU A 146 -13.02 0.67 -4.42
C LEU A 146 -12.73 2.16 -4.56
N GLY A 147 -13.58 2.99 -3.93
CA GLY A 147 -13.32 4.41 -3.74
C GLY A 147 -12.24 4.65 -2.67
N SER A 148 -11.25 5.48 -2.98
CA SER A 148 -10.22 5.90 -2.04
C SER A 148 -9.76 7.34 -2.27
N ASN A 149 -9.28 7.99 -1.21
CA ASN A 149 -8.61 9.28 -1.29
C ASN A 149 -7.10 9.17 -1.58
N ALA A 150 -6.62 7.99 -2.01
CA ALA A 150 -5.22 7.73 -2.38
C ALA A 150 -4.64 8.77 -3.35
N TRP A 151 -5.44 9.25 -4.30
CA TRP A 151 -5.09 10.29 -5.27
C TRP A 151 -4.70 11.64 -4.65
N VAL A 152 -5.13 11.94 -3.43
CA VAL A 152 -4.71 13.17 -2.73
C VAL A 152 -3.24 13.08 -2.30
N HIS A 153 -2.78 11.85 -2.01
CA HIS A 153 -1.44 11.52 -1.57
C HIS A 153 -0.46 11.31 -2.73
N SER A 154 -0.94 11.12 -3.96
CA SER A 154 -0.10 10.89 -5.15
C SER A 154 0.69 12.15 -5.50
N THR A 155 1.90 12.28 -4.95
CA THR A 155 2.75 13.46 -5.07
C THR A 155 4.22 13.05 -5.17
N GLY A 156 5.02 13.84 -5.90
CA GLY A 156 6.45 13.60 -6.07
C GLY A 156 6.84 13.24 -7.49
N SER A 157 7.87 12.41 -7.64
CA SER A 157 8.32 11.89 -8.93
C SER A 157 7.27 10.99 -9.58
N ALA A 158 7.51 10.62 -10.85
CA ALA A 158 6.64 9.72 -11.59
C ALA A 158 6.34 8.42 -10.81
N LEU A 159 7.36 7.81 -10.20
CA LEU A 159 7.20 6.59 -9.40
C LEU A 159 6.55 6.85 -8.03
N GLU A 160 6.91 7.92 -7.32
CA GLU A 160 6.35 8.21 -5.99
C GLU A 160 4.85 8.52 -6.04
N SER A 161 4.37 9.04 -7.18
CA SER A 161 2.94 9.24 -7.37
C SER A 161 2.12 7.94 -7.28
N TRP A 162 2.74 6.78 -7.50
CA TRP A 162 2.10 5.47 -7.39
C TRP A 162 2.07 4.89 -5.97
N TYR A 163 2.87 5.42 -5.04
CA TYR A 163 2.99 4.86 -3.69
C TYR A 163 1.67 4.69 -2.93
N PRO A 164 0.73 5.66 -2.91
CA PRO A 164 -0.54 5.45 -2.20
C PRO A 164 -1.41 4.38 -2.87
N TYR A 165 -1.33 4.20 -4.19
CA TYR A 165 -2.07 3.12 -4.87
C TYR A 165 -1.43 1.74 -4.58
N ILE A 166 -0.10 1.67 -4.57
CA ILE A 166 0.64 0.48 -4.13
C ILE A 166 0.31 0.16 -2.67
N ALA A 167 0.17 1.18 -1.81
CA ALA A 167 -0.22 1.00 -0.41
C ALA A 167 -1.60 0.36 -0.28
N VAL A 168 -2.59 0.83 -1.05
CA VAL A 168 -3.92 0.21 -1.11
C VAL A 168 -3.81 -1.23 -1.62
N ALA A 169 -3.07 -1.48 -2.70
CA ALA A 169 -2.84 -2.82 -3.23
C ALA A 169 -2.18 -3.76 -2.18
N CYS A 170 -1.18 -3.28 -1.43
CA CYS A 170 -0.52 -4.03 -0.38
C CYS A 170 -1.49 -4.50 0.72
N LEU A 171 -2.45 -3.64 1.08
CA LEU A 171 -3.44 -3.94 2.12
C LEU A 171 -4.41 -5.04 1.68
N PHE A 172 -4.80 -5.07 0.41
CA PHE A 172 -5.73 -6.06 -0.15
C PHE A 172 -5.05 -7.27 -0.79
N ALA A 173 -3.73 -7.26 -0.94
CA ALA A 173 -3.02 -8.32 -1.65
C ALA A 173 -3.29 -9.72 -1.07
N GLU A 174 -3.53 -9.85 0.24
CA GLU A 174 -3.84 -11.16 0.84
C GLU A 174 -5.28 -11.61 0.51
N ASP A 175 -6.25 -10.70 0.56
CA ASP A 175 -7.64 -10.97 0.19
C ASP A 175 -7.82 -11.32 -1.31
N LEU A 176 -6.85 -10.90 -2.12
CA LEU A 176 -6.80 -11.13 -3.57
C LEU A 176 -5.83 -12.27 -3.96
N ASP A 177 -5.26 -12.97 -2.98
CA ASP A 177 -4.32 -14.08 -3.19
C ASP A 177 -3.09 -13.68 -4.05
N ALA A 178 -2.61 -12.46 -3.86
CA ALA A 178 -1.56 -11.85 -4.66
C ALA A 178 -0.18 -11.93 -3.99
N SER A 179 0.81 -12.33 -4.79
CA SER A 179 2.24 -12.29 -4.44
C SER A 179 3.01 -11.18 -5.13
N THR A 180 2.46 -10.61 -6.21
CA THR A 180 3.15 -9.60 -7.02
C THR A 180 2.18 -8.46 -7.33
N ILE A 181 2.63 -7.22 -7.16
CA ILE A 181 1.90 -6.03 -7.60
C ILE A 181 2.41 -5.66 -9.00
N VAL A 182 1.49 -5.46 -9.94
CA VAL A 182 1.80 -5.07 -11.31
C VAL A 182 1.29 -3.66 -11.54
N LEU A 183 2.19 -2.76 -11.94
CA LEU A 183 1.89 -1.39 -12.31
C LEU A 183 1.74 -1.25 -13.83
N PRO A 184 1.12 -0.16 -14.33
CA PRO A 184 1.10 0.12 -15.77
C PRO A 184 2.51 0.23 -16.38
N SER A 185 2.62 -0.01 -17.69
CA SER A 185 3.91 -0.04 -18.39
C SER A 185 4.57 1.33 -18.49
N GLU A 186 3.81 2.40 -18.30
CA GLU A 186 4.27 3.79 -18.30
C GLU A 186 5.03 4.17 -17.03
N VAL A 187 5.05 3.32 -16.00
CA VAL A 187 5.76 3.60 -14.75
C VAL A 187 7.27 3.50 -14.95
N GLU A 188 7.97 4.56 -14.57
CA GLU A 188 9.43 4.68 -14.69
C GLU A 188 10.16 3.69 -13.76
N THR A 189 10.75 2.65 -14.35
CA THR A 189 11.53 1.63 -13.64
C THR A 189 13.01 1.98 -13.47
N ASP A 190 13.52 2.93 -14.26
CA ASP A 190 14.90 3.42 -14.19
C ASP A 190 15.16 4.37 -13.01
N SER A 191 14.11 4.70 -12.24
CA SER A 191 14.21 5.55 -11.07
C SER A 191 15.14 4.94 -10.01
N PRO A 192 16.01 5.74 -9.35
CA PRO A 192 16.84 5.24 -8.24
C PRO A 192 16.00 4.74 -7.05
N LEU A 193 14.71 5.09 -7.00
CA LEU A 193 13.77 4.65 -5.97
C LEU A 193 13.14 3.28 -6.28
N TRP A 194 13.22 2.79 -7.52
CA TRP A 194 12.60 1.51 -7.93
C TRP A 194 13.15 0.33 -7.14
N LEU A 195 14.48 0.17 -7.10
CA LEU A 195 15.11 -0.94 -6.39
C LEU A 195 14.85 -0.90 -4.86
N PRO A 196 14.99 0.25 -4.16
CA PRO A 196 14.56 0.37 -2.77
C PRO A 196 13.10 -0.02 -2.53
N LEU A 197 12.18 0.38 -3.42
CA LEU A 197 10.76 0.02 -3.34
C LEU A 197 10.55 -1.50 -3.50
N CYS A 198 11.18 -2.13 -4.49
CA CYS A 198 11.14 -3.58 -4.67
C CYS A 198 11.66 -4.31 -3.43
N ASN A 199 12.77 -3.84 -2.84
CA ASN A 199 13.33 -4.42 -1.62
C ASN A 199 12.38 -4.28 -0.43
N LEU A 200 11.73 -3.11 -0.28
CA LEU A 200 10.74 -2.89 0.76
C LEU A 200 9.55 -3.86 0.62
N LEU A 201 8.97 -3.96 -0.57
CA LEU A 201 7.84 -4.87 -0.82
C LEU A 201 8.23 -6.34 -0.62
N ALA A 202 9.45 -6.73 -1.01
CA ALA A 202 9.96 -8.07 -0.81
C ALA A 202 10.00 -8.48 0.68
N THR A 203 10.25 -7.54 1.60
CA THR A 203 10.20 -7.82 3.06
C THR A 203 8.81 -8.25 3.54
N ALA A 204 7.75 -7.82 2.85
CA ALA A 204 6.37 -8.21 3.10
C ALA A 204 5.87 -9.31 2.13
N ARG A 205 6.81 -10.00 1.47
CA ARG A 205 6.58 -11.04 0.46
C ARG A 205 5.66 -10.58 -0.67
N LEU A 206 5.95 -9.39 -1.18
CA LEU A 206 5.32 -8.83 -2.37
C LEU A 206 6.40 -8.53 -3.41
N GLY A 207 6.23 -9.06 -4.62
CA GLY A 207 6.96 -8.63 -5.80
C GLY A 207 6.40 -7.33 -6.36
N LEU A 208 7.20 -6.65 -7.18
CA LEU A 208 6.77 -5.49 -7.95
C LEU A 208 7.24 -5.64 -9.40
N GLU A 209 6.31 -5.47 -10.32
CA GLU A 209 6.53 -5.58 -11.77
C GLU A 209 5.78 -4.45 -12.48
N VAL A 210 6.13 -4.22 -13.74
CA VAL A 210 5.34 -3.40 -14.68
C VAL A 210 4.66 -4.33 -15.69
N ALA A 211 3.51 -3.90 -16.20
CA ALA A 211 2.80 -4.57 -17.27
C ALA A 211 3.67 -4.62 -18.54
N GLU A 212 3.50 -5.69 -19.31
CA GLU A 212 4.14 -5.87 -20.62
C GLU A 212 3.43 -5.08 -21.72
#